data_AF-A0A0F9E008-F1
#
_entry.id   AF-A0A0F9E008-F1
#
_cell.length_a   1.000
_cell.length_b   1.000
_cell.length_c   1.000
_cell.angle_alpha   90.00
_cell.angle_beta   90.00
_cell.angle_gamma   90.00
#
_symmetry.space_group_name_H-M   'P 1'
#
loop_
_entity.id
_entity.type
_entity.pdbx_description
1 polymer ?
#
loop_
_entity_poly.entity_id
_entity_poly.type
_entity_poly.pdbx_seq_one_letter_code
_entity_poly.pdbx_strand_id
1 'polypeptide(L)'
;MDQFMKAIDFLKRERDEGFCCPHTREKSLAGLPSNTELRRWLSKGSVMINWQNPKPGDEVVFPILQLMFFPGTKSQVTVIQE
;
A
#
# COMPACT_ATOMS: atom_id res chain seq x y z
N MET A 1 10.94 9.75 -18.52
CA MET A 1 9.47 9.87 -18.45
C MET A 1 9.09 9.32 -17.10
N ASP A 2 8.64 10.18 -16.19
CA ASP A 2 8.14 9.72 -14.90
C ASP A 2 6.85 8.94 -15.16
N GLN A 3 6.85 7.65 -14.85
CA GLN A 3 5.65 6.85 -14.89
C GLN A 3 4.82 7.21 -13.65
N PHE A 4 3.52 7.35 -13.83
CA PHE A 4 2.57 7.58 -12.75
C PHE A 4 1.50 6.49 -12.77
N MET A 5 1.07 6.07 -11.58
CA MET A 5 0.00 5.09 -11.39
C MET A 5 -0.87 5.57 -10.22
N LYS A 6 -2.15 5.24 -10.19
CA LYS A 6 -2.96 5.53 -9.01
C LYS A 6 -2.48 4.70 -7.83
N ALA A 7 -2.46 5.28 -6.63
CA ALA A 7 -2.04 4.61 -5.41
C ALA A 7 -2.79 3.29 -5.16
N ILE A 8 -4.10 3.27 -5.46
CA ILE A 8 -4.90 2.05 -5.32
C ILE A 8 -4.50 0.95 -6.33
N ASP A 9 -4.10 1.33 -7.54
CA ASP A 9 -3.72 0.37 -8.58
C ASP A 9 -2.31 -0.16 -8.32
N PHE A 10 -1.42 0.69 -7.79
CA PHE A 10 -0.12 0.28 -7.26
C PHE A 10 -0.28 -0.78 -6.15
N LEU A 11 -1.09 -0.53 -5.11
CA LEU A 11 -1.26 -1.52 -4.03
C LEU A 11 -1.91 -2.83 -4.47
N LYS A 12 -2.79 -2.80 -5.49
CA LYS A 12 -3.33 -4.04 -6.06
C LYS A 12 -2.25 -4.84 -6.76
N ARG A 13 -1.41 -4.16 -7.55
CA ARG A 13 -0.27 -4.78 -8.24
C ARG A 13 0.66 -5.45 -7.23
N GLU A 14 1.07 -4.73 -6.19
CA GLU A 14 1.95 -5.28 -5.13
C GLU A 14 1.33 -6.50 -4.44
N ARG A 15 0.03 -6.44 -4.12
CA ARG A 15 -0.72 -7.59 -3.58
C ARG A 15 -0.67 -8.79 -4.53
N ASP A 16 -0.93 -8.57 -5.82
CA ASP A 16 -1.02 -9.63 -6.82
C ASP A 16 0.38 -10.22 -7.16
N GLU A 17 1.43 -9.41 -7.07
CA GLU A 17 2.84 -9.83 -7.16
C GLU A 17 3.34 -10.53 -5.89
N GLY A 18 2.52 -10.61 -4.84
CA GLY A 18 2.87 -11.24 -3.56
C GLY A 18 3.81 -10.40 -2.70
N PHE A 19 4.08 -9.15 -3.08
CA PHE A 19 4.90 -8.23 -2.32
C PHE A 19 4.09 -7.69 -1.13
N CYS A 20 4.42 -8.25 0.04
CA CYS A 20 4.18 -7.68 1.36
C CYS A 20 2.76 -7.12 1.60
N CYS A 21 1.82 -8.02 1.78
CA CYS A 21 0.55 -7.66 2.40
C CYS A 21 0.64 -7.93 3.91
N PRO A 22 0.68 -6.90 4.77
CA PRO A 22 0.52 -7.14 6.20
C PRO A 22 -0.79 -7.89 6.41
N HIS A 23 -0.76 -8.96 7.21
CA HIS A 23 -1.90 -9.83 7.40
C HIS A 23 -3.11 -8.99 7.82
N THR A 24 -4.14 -9.07 7.00
CA THR A 24 -5.43 -8.48 7.32
C THR A 24 -5.94 -9.11 8.62
N ARG A 25 -6.49 -8.28 9.52
CA ARG A 25 -7.24 -8.78 10.69
C ARG A 25 -8.59 -9.39 10.29
N GLU A 26 -9.07 -9.11 9.09
CA GLU A 26 -10.24 -9.77 8.53
C GLU A 26 -9.81 -11.18 8.07
N LYS A 27 -10.59 -12.19 8.44
CA LYS A 27 -10.40 -13.60 8.05
C LYS A 27 -10.62 -13.77 6.53
N SER A 28 -9.80 -13.15 5.70
CA SER A 28 -9.76 -13.44 4.27
C SER A 28 -9.02 -14.76 4.07
N LEU A 29 -9.53 -15.60 3.18
CA LEU A 29 -9.15 -17.00 2.95
C LEU A 29 -7.66 -17.22 2.57
N ALA A 30 -6.86 -16.17 2.43
CA ALA A 30 -5.44 -16.24 2.07
C ALA A 30 -4.53 -15.20 2.77
N GLY A 31 -5.04 -14.43 3.74
CA GLY A 31 -4.24 -13.39 4.42
C GLY A 31 -3.94 -12.13 3.57
N LEU A 32 -4.44 -12.07 2.33
CA LEU A 32 -4.32 -10.91 1.44
C LEU A 32 -5.49 -9.92 1.65
N PRO A 33 -5.23 -8.60 1.65
CA PRO A 33 -6.25 -7.57 1.79
C PRO A 33 -7.13 -7.46 0.54
N SER A 34 -8.42 -7.30 0.78
CA SER A 34 -9.42 -7.02 -0.25
C SER A 34 -9.22 -5.63 -0.87
N ASN A 35 -9.80 -5.38 -2.05
CA ASN A 35 -9.80 -4.04 -2.65
C ASN A 35 -10.42 -2.98 -1.74
N THR A 36 -11.42 -3.38 -0.94
CA THR A 36 -12.08 -2.50 0.04
C THR A 36 -11.12 -2.14 1.17
N GLU A 37 -10.31 -3.08 1.64
CA GLU A 37 -9.29 -2.84 2.67
C GLU A 37 -8.17 -1.93 2.15
N LEU A 38 -7.64 -2.18 0.95
CA LEU A 38 -6.63 -1.31 0.35
C LEU A 38 -7.13 0.13 0.22
N ARG A 39 -8.38 0.32 -0.24
CA ARG A 39 -9.04 1.63 -0.28
C ARG A 39 -9.16 2.25 1.12
N ARG A 40 -9.53 1.45 2.12
CA ARG A 40 -9.68 1.90 3.51
C ARG A 40 -8.34 2.34 4.08
N TRP A 41 -7.26 1.59 3.86
CA TRP A 41 -5.93 1.91 4.35
C TRP A 41 -5.42 3.23 3.76
N LEU A 42 -5.51 3.40 2.43
CA LEU A 42 -5.17 4.67 1.76
C LEU A 42 -6.04 5.83 2.27
N SER A 43 -7.36 5.64 2.35
CA SER A 43 -8.28 6.69 2.82
C SER A 43 -7.98 7.14 4.25
N LYS A 44 -7.62 6.20 5.11
CA LYS A 44 -7.27 6.43 6.53
C LYS A 44 -5.82 6.89 6.74
N GLY A 45 -5.01 7.02 5.68
CA GLY A 45 -3.60 7.36 5.81
C GLY A 45 -2.77 6.27 6.48
N SER A 46 -3.25 5.03 6.47
CA SER A 46 -2.56 3.86 7.02
C SER A 46 -1.51 3.29 6.06
N VAL A 47 -1.28 3.92 4.91
CA VAL A 47 -0.21 3.59 3.96
C VAL A 47 0.55 4.86 3.66
N MET A 48 1.88 4.74 3.57
CA MET A 48 2.77 5.78 3.13
C MET A 48 3.60 5.26 1.95
N ILE A 49 3.68 6.04 0.87
CA ILE A 49 4.42 5.73 -0.34
C ILE A 49 5.34 6.91 -0.61
N ASN A 50 6.65 6.68 -0.73
CA ASN A 50 7.65 7.73 -0.89
C ASN A 50 7.47 8.89 0.11
N TRP A 51 7.32 8.57 1.40
CA TRP A 51 7.07 9.53 2.48
C TRP A 51 5.77 10.34 2.41
N GLN A 52 4.86 10.00 1.49
CA GLN A 52 3.55 10.65 1.35
C GLN A 52 2.42 9.69 1.76
N ASN A 53 1.27 10.21 2.22
CA ASN A 53 0.08 9.42 2.55
C ASN A 53 -0.99 9.59 1.47
N PRO A 54 -0.85 8.95 0.30
CA PRO A 54 -1.75 9.18 -0.82
C PRO A 54 -3.16 8.66 -0.51
N LYS A 55 -4.16 9.34 -1.08
CA LYS A 55 -5.53 8.85 -1.18
C LYS A 55 -5.66 7.84 -2.31
N PRO A 56 -6.75 7.04 -2.36
CA PRO A 56 -6.93 6.02 -3.40
C PRO A 56 -6.86 6.54 -4.83
N GLY A 57 -7.26 7.78 -5.07
CA GLY A 57 -7.25 8.41 -6.40
C GLY A 57 -5.95 9.14 -6.73
N ASP A 58 -5.06 9.32 -5.76
CA ASP A 58 -3.84 10.10 -5.94
C ASP A 58 -2.83 9.30 -6.75
N GLU A 59 -1.99 10.01 -7.50
CA GLU A 59 -0.94 9.43 -8.31
C GLU A 59 0.30 9.17 -7.45
N VAL A 60 0.90 8.00 -7.64
CA VAL A 60 2.23 7.67 -7.14
C VAL A 60 3.25 7.84 -8.25
N VAL A 61 4.38 8.45 -7.90
CA VAL A 61 5.47 8.77 -8.83
C VAL A 61 6.56 7.72 -8.70
N PHE A 62 6.95 7.11 -9.82
CA PHE A 62 8.05 6.16 -9.86
C PHE A 62 9.41 6.87 -10.00
N PRO A 63 10.50 6.28 -9.50
CA PRO A 63 10.57 5.01 -8.78
C PRO A 63 9.95 5.07 -7.37
N ILE A 64 9.34 3.97 -6.93
CA ILE A 64 8.94 3.82 -5.54
C ILE A 64 10.19 3.38 -4.77
N LEU A 65 10.60 4.20 -3.80
CA LEU A 65 11.75 3.92 -2.93
C LEU A 65 11.30 3.40 -1.56
N GLN A 66 10.05 3.68 -1.19
CA GLN A 66 9.52 3.34 0.12
C GLN A 66 8.02 3.05 0.05
N LEU A 67 7.62 1.95 0.67
CA LEU A 67 6.24 1.61 0.97
C LEU A 67 6.13 1.25 2.45
N MET A 68 5.31 1.96 3.22
CA MET A 68 5.10 1.70 4.64
C MET A 68 3.62 1.49 4.93
N PHE A 69 3.31 0.42 5.66
CA PHE A 69 1.98 0.14 6.19
C PHE A 69 1.91 0.44 7.68
N PHE A 70 0.76 0.98 8.10
CA PHE A 70 0.41 1.32 9.48
C PHE A 70 1.46 2.17 10.22
N PRO A 71 1.88 3.32 9.65
CA PRO A 71 2.90 4.19 10.27
C PRO A 71 2.52 4.60 11.69
N GLY A 72 3.48 4.59 12.61
CA GLY A 72 3.29 4.99 14.00
C GLY A 72 2.53 3.99 14.87
N THR A 73 2.30 2.77 14.38
CA THR A 73 1.67 1.69 15.15
C THR A 73 2.66 0.59 15.48
N LYS A 74 2.33 -0.27 16.46
CA LYS A 74 3.13 -1.46 16.78
C LYS A 74 3.18 -2.51 15.65
N SER A 75 2.33 -2.36 14.63
CA SER A 75 2.23 -3.26 13.48
C SER A 75 2.76 -2.61 12.20
N GLN A 76 3.62 -1.60 12.33
CA GLN A 76 4.24 -0.94 11.20
C GLN A 76 5.10 -1.91 10.39
N VAL A 77 4.95 -1.88 9.06
CA VAL A 77 5.77 -2.66 8.12
C VAL A 77 6.35 -1.70 7.10
N THR A 78 7.67 -1.70 6.91
CA THR A 78 8.35 -0.87 5.92
C THR A 78 9.00 -1.77 4.88
N VAL A 79 8.69 -1.54 3.61
CA VAL A 79 9.30 -2.17 2.45
C VAL A 79 10.09 -1.11 1.71
N ILE A 80 11.37 -1.37 1.48
CA ILE A 80 12.24 -0.55 0.64
C ILE A 80 12.29 -1.25 -0.71
N GLN A 81 11.94 -0.53 -1.76
CA GLN A 81 12.01 -1.02 -3.14
C GLN A 81 13.26 -0.40 -3.79
N GLU A 82 14.13 -1.24 -4.36
CA GLU A 82 15.36 -0.86 -5.07
C GLU A 82 15.17 -0.92 -6.59
#